data_AF-A0A3P3W7E1-F1
#
_entry.id   AF-A0A3P3W7E1-F1
#
_cell.length_a   1.000
_cell.length_b   1.000
_cell.length_c   1.000
_cell.angle_alpha   90.00
_cell.angle_beta   90.00
_cell.angle_gamma   90.00
#
_symmetry.space_group_name_H-M   'P 1'
#
loop_
_entity.id
_entity.type
_entity.pdbx_description
1 polymer ?
#
loop_
_entity_poly.entity_id
_entity_poly.type
_entity_poly.pdbx_seq_one_letter_code
_entity_poly.pdbx_strand_id
1 'polypeptide(L)'
;MSAAYEMTDDNKYKGDVEKFSDKLSILFGSLTETKDNQSGYYWEYLAPYFIDMKKQDLVNTFANIAFAAKNDKDAMKFLKENKEKVDAFYNWSNSFQWL
;
A
#
# COMPACT_ATOMS: atom_id res chain seq x y z
N MET A 1 -5.36 -17.09 -3.46
CA MET A 1 -5.59 -15.82 -4.19
C MET A 1 -4.36 -15.33 -4.95
N SER A 2 -3.14 -15.42 -4.42
CA SER A 2 -1.93 -14.86 -5.08
C SER A 2 -1.61 -15.46 -6.47
N ALA A 3 -1.62 -16.79 -6.62
CA ALA A 3 -1.28 -17.44 -7.89
C ALA A 3 -2.30 -17.18 -9.00
N ALA A 4 -3.60 -17.14 -8.67
CA ALA A 4 -4.66 -16.86 -9.64
C ALA A 4 -4.64 -15.40 -10.13
N TYR A 5 -4.29 -14.45 -9.25
CA TYR A 5 -4.11 -13.04 -9.62
C TYR A 5 -2.88 -12.84 -10.52
N GLU A 6 -1.79 -13.57 -10.29
CA GLU A 6 -0.57 -13.48 -11.10
C GLU A 6 -0.71 -14.05 -12.52
N MET A 7 -1.70 -14.93 -12.75
CA MET A 7 -1.90 -15.62 -14.02
C MET A 7 -2.79 -14.86 -15.02
N THR A 8 -3.40 -13.74 -14.64
CA THR A 8 -4.19 -12.91 -15.58
C THR A 8 -3.28 -12.22 -16.59
N ASP A 9 -3.72 -12.09 -17.85
CA ASP A 9 -2.89 -11.56 -18.93
C ASP A 9 -2.40 -10.12 -18.66
N ASP A 10 -3.21 -9.30 -18.00
CA ASP A 10 -2.85 -7.93 -17.60
C ASP A 10 -1.72 -7.86 -16.57
N ASN A 11 -1.53 -8.92 -15.76
CA ASN A 11 -0.54 -8.94 -14.70
C ASN A 11 0.80 -9.58 -15.11
N LYS A 12 0.88 -10.21 -16.30
CA LYS A 12 2.13 -10.82 -16.79
C LYS A 12 3.23 -9.80 -17.05
N TYR A 13 2.87 -8.59 -17.45
CA TYR A 13 3.81 -7.53 -17.84
C TYR A 13 4.09 -6.51 -16.73
N LYS A 14 3.38 -6.58 -15.60
CA LYS A 14 3.58 -5.67 -14.47
C LYS A 14 4.87 -5.97 -13.73
N GLY A 15 5.57 -4.92 -13.32
CA GLY A 15 6.74 -5.00 -12.44
C GLY A 15 6.36 -5.48 -11.04
N ASP A 16 7.33 -5.96 -10.27
CA ASP A 16 7.09 -6.52 -8.94
C ASP A 16 6.51 -5.50 -7.95
N VAL A 17 6.94 -4.23 -8.04
CA VAL A 17 6.42 -3.12 -7.23
C VAL A 17 4.94 -2.87 -7.53
N GLU A 18 4.56 -2.88 -8.81
CA GLU A 18 3.19 -2.64 -9.25
C GLU A 18 2.27 -3.79 -8.81
N LYS A 19 2.69 -5.04 -9.01
CA LYS A 19 1.98 -6.23 -8.50
C LYS A 19 1.79 -6.18 -6.99
N PHE A 20 2.81 -5.72 -6.27
CA PHE A 20 2.74 -5.59 -4.82
C PHE A 20 1.77 -4.48 -4.39
N SER A 21 1.84 -3.31 -5.02
CA SER A 21 0.92 -2.19 -4.81
C SER A 21 -0.53 -2.62 -5.04
N ASP A 22 -0.81 -3.34 -6.12
CA ASP A 22 -2.17 -3.80 -6.41
C ASP A 22 -2.69 -4.79 -5.38
N LYS A 23 -1.85 -5.76 -4.96
CA LYS A 23 -2.21 -6.71 -3.90
C LYS A 23 -2.53 -6.01 -2.59
N LEU A 24 -1.72 -5.02 -2.19
CA LEU A 24 -1.98 -4.21 -1.01
C LEU A 24 -3.25 -3.38 -1.16
N SER A 25 -3.48 -2.80 -2.34
CA SER A 25 -4.68 -2.00 -2.62
C SER A 25 -5.94 -2.86 -2.51
N ILE A 26 -5.92 -4.08 -3.03
CA ILE A 26 -7.03 -5.04 -2.87
C ILE A 26 -7.21 -5.38 -1.39
N LEU A 27 -6.13 -5.76 -0.68
CA LEU A 27 -6.18 -6.14 0.72
C LEU A 27 -6.75 -5.01 1.59
N PHE A 28 -6.19 -3.81 1.52
CA PHE A 28 -6.63 -2.66 2.31
C PHE A 28 -8.05 -2.22 1.94
N GLY A 29 -8.48 -2.49 0.70
CA GLY A 29 -9.88 -2.37 0.28
C GLY A 29 -10.80 -3.28 1.06
N SER A 30 -10.48 -4.58 1.05
CA SER A 30 -11.28 -5.57 1.77
C SER A 30 -11.34 -5.32 3.27
N LEU A 31 -10.33 -4.66 3.87
CA LEU A 31 -10.38 -4.27 5.28
C LEU A 31 -11.53 -3.29 5.56
N THR A 32 -11.85 -2.41 4.62
CA THR A 32 -12.98 -1.48 4.79
C THR A 32 -14.31 -2.22 4.74
N GLU A 33 -14.44 -3.17 3.81
CA GLU A 33 -15.66 -3.96 3.60
C GLU A 33 -15.92 -4.98 4.71
N THR A 34 -14.87 -5.48 5.33
CA THR A 34 -14.95 -6.54 6.36
C THR A 34 -14.87 -6.03 7.78
N LYS A 35 -14.66 -4.72 8.00
CA LYS A 35 -14.53 -4.12 9.33
C LYS A 35 -15.78 -4.31 10.19
N ASP A 36 -16.96 -4.37 9.57
CA ASP A 36 -18.22 -4.48 10.29
C ASP A 36 -18.28 -5.78 11.10
N ASN A 37 -18.64 -5.67 12.37
CA ASN A 37 -18.67 -6.76 13.36
C ASN A 37 -17.29 -7.35 13.71
N GLN A 38 -16.21 -6.66 13.38
CA GLN A 38 -14.87 -7.02 13.83
C GLN A 38 -14.44 -6.17 15.04
N SER A 39 -13.65 -6.76 15.93
CA SER A 39 -13.18 -6.09 17.16
C SER A 39 -11.78 -6.57 17.56
N GLY A 40 -11.19 -5.89 18.54
CA GLY A 40 -9.87 -6.17 19.08
C GLY A 40 -8.76 -5.33 18.46
N TYR A 41 -7.56 -5.44 19.04
CA TYR A 41 -6.42 -4.56 18.76
C TYR A 41 -6.12 -4.38 17.27
N TYR A 42 -6.17 -5.46 16.48
CA TYR A 42 -5.94 -5.35 15.04
C TYR A 42 -6.96 -4.41 14.37
N TRP A 43 -8.25 -4.58 14.64
CA TRP A 43 -9.31 -3.83 13.96
C TRP A 43 -9.50 -2.41 14.50
N GLU A 44 -9.20 -2.21 15.78
CA GLU A 44 -9.36 -0.93 16.46
C GLU A 44 -8.13 -0.03 16.32
N TYR A 45 -6.92 -0.61 16.27
CA TYR A 45 -5.67 0.17 16.27
C TYR A 45 -4.89 0.09 14.95
N LEU A 46 -4.74 -1.10 14.36
CA LEU A 46 -3.88 -1.29 13.17
C LEU A 46 -4.61 -1.09 11.84
N ALA A 47 -5.77 -1.72 11.67
CA ALA A 47 -6.55 -1.67 10.44
C ALA A 47 -6.91 -0.24 10.00
N PRO A 48 -7.24 0.72 10.90
CA PRO A 48 -7.52 2.10 10.51
C PRO A 48 -6.38 2.75 9.72
N TYR A 49 -5.12 2.49 10.07
CA TYR A 49 -3.96 3.04 9.36
C TYR A 49 -3.91 2.61 7.89
N PHE A 50 -4.11 1.32 7.62
CA PHE A 50 -4.08 0.78 6.26
C PHE A 50 -5.33 1.16 5.46
N ILE A 51 -6.49 1.23 6.11
CA ILE A 51 -7.73 1.72 5.50
C ILE A 51 -7.56 3.17 5.07
N ASP A 52 -7.02 4.03 5.94
CA ASP A 52 -6.81 5.44 5.61
C ASP A 52 -5.72 5.62 4.55
N MET A 53 -4.62 4.84 4.60
CA MET A 53 -3.59 4.82 3.55
C MET A 53 -4.19 4.59 2.16
N LYS A 54 -5.12 3.64 2.05
CA LYS A 54 -5.82 3.38 0.80
C LYS A 54 -6.72 4.55 0.39
N LYS A 55 -7.47 5.12 1.33
CA LYS A 55 -8.35 6.27 1.06
C LYS A 55 -7.60 7.50 0.57
N GLN A 56 -6.36 7.69 1.03
CA GLN A 56 -5.49 8.80 0.61
C GLN A 56 -4.69 8.52 -0.67
N ASP A 57 -4.93 7.38 -1.35
CA ASP A 57 -4.20 6.94 -2.55
C ASP A 57 -2.67 6.82 -2.34
N LEU A 58 -2.25 6.40 -1.14
CA LEU A 58 -0.85 6.35 -0.73
C LEU A 58 -0.18 4.98 -0.91
N VAL A 59 -0.94 3.97 -1.35
CA VAL A 59 -0.48 2.57 -1.40
C VAL A 59 0.68 2.37 -2.38
N ASN A 60 0.64 3.02 -3.55
CA ASN A 60 1.73 2.92 -4.53
C ASN A 60 3.03 3.54 -4.00
N THR A 61 2.96 4.69 -3.32
CA THR A 61 4.13 5.31 -2.69
C THR A 61 4.70 4.39 -1.60
N PHE A 62 3.84 3.82 -0.77
CA PHE A 62 4.25 2.84 0.24
C PHE A 62 4.95 1.61 -0.37
N ALA A 63 4.42 1.05 -1.46
CA ALA A 63 5.01 -0.07 -2.17
C ALA A 63 6.44 0.26 -2.67
N ASN A 64 6.62 1.43 -3.27
CA ASN A 64 7.93 1.89 -3.73
C ASN A 64 8.91 2.11 -2.56
N ILE A 65 8.46 2.65 -1.42
CA ILE A 65 9.30 2.78 -0.21
C ILE A 65 9.76 1.40 0.28
N ALA A 66 8.85 0.42 0.35
CA ALA A 66 9.16 -0.93 0.79
C ALA A 66 10.17 -1.65 -0.13
N PHE A 67 10.10 -1.43 -1.44
CA PHE A 67 11.03 -2.01 -2.40
C PHE A 67 12.37 -1.28 -2.47
N ALA A 68 12.39 0.04 -2.23
CA ALA A 68 13.64 0.79 -2.12
C ALA A 68 14.51 0.29 -0.96
N ALA A 69 13.91 -0.18 0.14
CA ALA A 69 14.64 -0.83 1.24
C ALA A 69 15.39 -2.12 0.82
N LYS A 70 15.00 -2.71 -0.32
CA LYS A 70 15.66 -3.87 -0.94
C LYS A 70 16.61 -3.49 -2.07
N ASN A 71 16.93 -2.20 -2.23
CA ASN A 71 17.72 -1.65 -3.35
C ASN A 71 17.12 -1.88 -4.74
N ASP A 72 15.79 -1.95 -4.85
CA ASP A 72 15.12 -1.98 -6.15
C ASP A 72 15.35 -0.65 -6.91
N LYS A 73 15.88 -0.74 -8.13
CA LYS A 73 16.31 0.43 -8.91
C LYS A 73 15.13 1.28 -9.38
N ASP A 74 14.05 0.65 -9.79
CA ASP A 74 12.87 1.34 -10.31
C ASP A 74 12.13 2.03 -9.17
N ALA A 75 12.03 1.37 -8.02
CA ALA A 75 11.51 1.98 -6.80
C ALA A 75 12.35 3.19 -6.36
N MET A 76 13.68 3.07 -6.30
CA MET A 76 14.56 4.20 -5.96
C MET A 76 14.44 5.36 -6.97
N LYS A 77 14.27 5.05 -8.25
CA LYS A 77 14.04 6.06 -9.30
C LYS A 77 12.70 6.76 -9.08
N PHE A 78 11.62 6.00 -8.85
CA PHE A 78 10.30 6.54 -8.55
C PHE A 78 10.35 7.50 -7.36
N LEU A 79 11.01 7.14 -6.26
CA LEU A 79 11.11 7.99 -5.07
C LEU A 79 11.85 9.31 -5.34
N LYS A 80 12.87 9.30 -6.20
CA LYS A 80 13.60 10.52 -6.61
C LYS A 80 12.75 11.42 -7.50
N GLU A 81 12.00 10.82 -8.44
CA GLU A 81 11.19 11.55 -9.42
C GLU A 81 9.84 12.04 -8.84
N ASN A 82 9.35 11.42 -7.76
CA ASN A 82 8.05 11.70 -7.17
C ASN A 82 8.17 12.24 -5.73
N LYS A 83 9.18 13.09 -5.48
CA LYS A 83 9.46 13.61 -4.13
C LYS A 83 8.23 14.17 -3.41
N GLU A 84 7.38 14.91 -4.10
CA GLU A 84 6.14 15.46 -3.50
C GLU A 84 5.19 14.37 -2.99
N LYS A 85 5.06 13.25 -3.71
CA LYS A 85 4.23 12.10 -3.26
C LYS A 85 4.86 11.41 -2.06
N VAL A 86 6.19 11.32 -2.03
CA VAL A 86 6.94 10.74 -0.91
C VAL A 86 6.80 11.62 0.34
N ASP A 87 6.95 12.93 0.19
CA ASP A 87 6.75 13.90 1.26
C ASP A 87 5.29 13.87 1.76
N ALA A 88 4.31 13.79 0.86
CA ALA A 88 2.90 13.62 1.21
C ALA A 88 2.65 12.34 2.02
N PHE A 89 3.26 11.21 1.63
CA PHE A 89 3.17 9.96 2.38
C PHE A 89 3.72 10.10 3.80
N TYR A 90 4.93 10.65 3.95
CA TYR A 90 5.54 10.80 5.28
C TYR A 90 4.80 11.82 6.14
N ASN A 91 4.33 12.92 5.56
CA ASN A 91 3.52 13.91 6.28
C ASN A 91 2.21 13.30 6.79
N TRP A 92 1.51 12.55 5.96
CA TRP A 92 0.32 11.80 6.36
C TRP A 92 0.64 10.78 7.47
N SER A 93 1.66 9.94 7.27
CA SER A 93 2.03 8.87 8.20
C SER A 93 2.42 9.42 9.58
N ASN A 94 3.19 10.51 9.62
CA ASN A 94 3.60 11.18 10.86
C ASN A 94 2.45 11.92 11.55
N SER A 95 1.45 12.38 10.79
CA SER A 95 0.28 13.09 11.33
C SER A 95 -0.86 12.15 11.72
N PHE A 96 -0.76 10.86 11.35
CA PHE A 96 -1.79 9.87 11.63
C PHE A 96 -1.99 9.74 13.14
N GLN A 97 -3.23 9.96 13.58
CA GLN A 97 -3.60 9.88 14.99
C GLN A 97 -3.87 8.40 15.33
N TRP A 98 -2.91 7.79 16.00
CA TRP A 98 -3.08 6.47 16.60
C TRP A 98 -4.01 6.58 17.82
N LEU A 99 -4.99 5.67 17.90
CA LEU A 99 -6.02 5.65 18.95
C LEU A 99 -5.51 5.14 20.30
#